data_AF-A0AAP2P9Z4-F1
#
_entry.id   AF-A0AAP2P9Z4-F1
#
_cell.length_a   1.000
_cell.length_b   1.000
_cell.length_c   1.000
_cell.angle_alpha   90.00
_cell.angle_beta   90.00
_cell.angle_gamma   90.00
#
_symmetry.space_group_name_H-M   'P 1'
#
loop_
_entity.id
_entity.type
_entity.pdbx_description
1 polymer ?
#
loop_
_entity_poly.entity_id
_entity_poly.type
_entity_poly.pdbx_seq_one_letter_code
_entity_poly.pdbx_strand_id
1 'polypeptide(L)'
;MKDTIIALLDEALAALKQQGIVPADAAPRYKVDPTKDKAHGDYASNLAMTLAKPAGKPPREVAQALVDALPESPAVRRVEIAGPGFLNFFAATDAVARVVAAILDTGDTFGRSMTGAGEKVQVEFVSANPTGPLHVGHGRGAAIGDCLCRLLEATGYDVTREFYYNDAGVQIQNLALSVQARVKGITPDDPAWPDDGYRGDYIADVARSYLAGETVDADDQHVTAAADPDDLDAIRRFAVAYLRREQDLDLKAFGVEFDVYFLESSLYSGGKVEDTVRQLIDKGHTYEQDDALWLRTTDFGDDKDRVMRKRDGDYTYFVPDVAYHLDKWQRGFKQVIDEQGADHHSTVTRVRAGLQALEAGIPSGWPDYVLHQMVLVTRSGVEVKLSKRAGSYVTLRDLIDEVGRDATRYFLAARRADSQLTFDIDLARSQSNDNPVYYVQYAHARLCSVMRKAEADGVPFDHGLAMANLALLDSDPEKALMNRLARYPEVVEHAAASREPQQVAQYLQDLAADFHSCYNAVKVMVDEPALRNARLALGLAARQVLRNGLDLLGVNAPEEM
;
A
#
# COMPACT_ATOMS: atom_id res chain seq x y z
N MET A 1 -7.40 7.80 24.41
CA MET A 1 -8.74 8.26 24.84
C MET A 1 -9.84 7.29 24.41
N LYS A 2 -9.91 6.90 23.13
CA LYS A 2 -10.89 5.89 22.64
C LYS A 2 -10.90 4.62 23.50
N ASP A 3 -9.75 3.99 23.73
CA ASP A 3 -9.65 2.77 24.56
C ASP A 3 -10.07 3.00 26.02
N THR A 4 -9.78 4.20 26.54
CA THR A 4 -10.27 4.61 27.86
C THR A 4 -11.80 4.63 27.87
N ILE A 5 -12.44 5.22 26.86
CA ILE A 5 -13.90 5.25 26.77
C ILE A 5 -14.47 3.84 26.63
N ILE A 6 -13.86 2.98 25.81
CA ILE A 6 -14.26 1.58 25.66
C ILE A 6 -14.20 0.85 27.01
N ALA A 7 -13.09 0.98 27.75
CA ALA A 7 -12.96 0.37 29.07
C ALA A 7 -14.02 0.86 30.06
N LEU A 8 -14.30 2.17 30.09
CA LEU A 8 -15.35 2.75 30.93
C LEU A 8 -16.75 2.22 30.56
N LEU A 9 -17.04 2.10 29.26
CA LEU A 9 -18.30 1.57 28.75
C LEU A 9 -18.46 0.07 29.04
N ASP A 10 -17.38 -0.71 28.94
CA ASP A 10 -17.38 -2.14 29.25
C ASP A 10 -17.60 -2.38 30.75
N GLU A 11 -17.01 -1.56 31.62
CA GLU A 11 -17.25 -1.60 33.06
C GLU A 11 -18.70 -1.22 33.41
N ALA A 12 -19.22 -0.14 32.80
CA ALA A 12 -20.63 0.22 32.95
C ALA A 12 -21.56 -0.92 32.49
N LEU A 13 -21.29 -1.53 31.33
CA LEU A 13 -22.04 -2.68 30.83
C LEU A 13 -21.99 -3.86 31.81
N ALA A 14 -20.83 -4.15 32.40
CA ALA A 14 -20.70 -5.20 33.40
C ALA A 14 -21.58 -4.91 34.64
N ALA A 15 -21.64 -3.66 35.10
CA ALA A 15 -22.52 -3.25 36.19
C ALA A 15 -24.01 -3.43 35.84
N LEU A 16 -24.44 -3.02 34.64
CA LEU A 16 -25.83 -3.21 34.19
C LEU A 16 -26.22 -4.69 34.10
N LYS A 17 -25.29 -5.57 33.72
CA LYS A 17 -25.50 -7.03 33.73
C LYS A 17 -25.68 -7.55 35.15
N GLN A 18 -24.86 -7.12 36.10
CA GLN A 18 -24.97 -7.52 37.51
C GLN A 18 -26.30 -7.05 38.15
N GLN A 19 -26.79 -5.88 37.74
CA GLN A 19 -28.07 -5.33 38.20
C GLN A 19 -29.30 -5.97 37.52
N GLY A 20 -29.10 -6.85 36.54
CA GLY A 20 -30.19 -7.47 35.78
C GLY A 20 -30.93 -6.52 34.84
N ILE A 21 -30.36 -5.34 34.56
CA ILE A 21 -30.93 -4.38 33.59
C ILE A 21 -30.70 -4.87 32.15
N VAL A 22 -29.56 -5.53 31.92
CA VAL A 22 -29.18 -6.16 30.65
C VAL A 22 -28.96 -7.65 30.90
N PRO A 23 -29.35 -8.55 29.99
CA PRO A 23 -29.05 -9.98 30.11
C PRO A 23 -27.55 -10.26 30.27
N ALA A 24 -27.19 -11.20 31.15
CA ALA A 24 -25.79 -11.52 31.45
C ALA A 24 -25.01 -11.99 30.21
N ASP A 25 -25.68 -12.68 29.30
CA ASP A 25 -25.17 -13.22 28.03
C ASP A 25 -25.15 -12.18 26.88
N ALA A 26 -25.62 -10.95 27.10
CA ALA A 26 -25.60 -9.92 26.07
C ALA A 26 -24.15 -9.56 25.68
N ALA A 27 -23.80 -9.74 24.41
CA ALA A 27 -22.51 -9.37 23.84
C ALA A 27 -22.70 -8.34 22.71
N PRO A 28 -23.02 -7.07 23.03
CA PRO A 28 -23.26 -6.06 22.02
C PRO A 28 -22.00 -5.79 21.21
N ARG A 29 -22.15 -5.67 19.89
CA ARG A 29 -21.13 -5.07 19.03
C ARG A 29 -21.46 -3.58 18.89
N TYR A 30 -20.65 -2.74 19.51
CA TYR A 30 -20.83 -1.30 19.50
C TYR A 30 -19.57 -0.60 18.98
N LYS A 31 -19.70 0.69 18.69
CA LYS A 31 -18.60 1.54 18.22
C LYS A 31 -18.40 2.71 19.16
N VAL A 32 -17.17 3.20 19.20
CA VAL A 32 -16.78 4.48 19.77
C VAL A 32 -16.03 5.22 18.68
N ASP A 33 -16.67 6.22 18.08
CA ASP A 33 -16.15 6.94 16.94
C ASP A 33 -15.98 8.43 17.30
N PRO A 34 -14.97 9.12 16.75
CA PRO A 34 -14.89 10.58 16.86
C PRO A 34 -16.14 11.24 16.27
N THR A 35 -16.59 12.32 16.87
CA THR A 35 -17.73 13.09 16.36
C THR A 35 -17.30 13.96 15.17
N LYS A 36 -18.24 14.21 14.24
CA LYS A 36 -18.01 15.18 13.16
C LYS A 36 -18.26 16.62 13.60
N ASP A 37 -19.21 16.81 14.51
CA ASP A 37 -19.57 18.11 15.06
C ASP A 37 -19.07 18.20 16.51
N LYS A 38 -18.28 19.22 16.81
CA LYS A 38 -17.76 19.49 18.15
C LYS A 38 -18.86 19.74 19.18
N ALA A 39 -20.04 20.20 18.75
CA ALA A 39 -21.21 20.33 19.61
C ALA A 39 -21.68 18.98 20.18
N HIS A 40 -21.24 17.86 19.59
CA HIS A 40 -21.57 16.51 20.02
C HIS A 40 -20.46 15.85 20.85
N GLY A 41 -19.45 16.60 21.30
CA GLY A 41 -18.33 16.05 22.09
C GLY A 41 -17.15 15.66 21.22
N ASP A 42 -16.20 14.91 21.79
CA ASP A 42 -15.01 14.42 21.10
C ASP A 42 -15.22 13.01 20.53
N TYR A 43 -16.01 12.18 21.22
CA TYR A 43 -16.33 10.80 20.83
C TYR A 43 -17.81 10.51 21.06
N ALA A 44 -18.40 9.64 20.25
CA ALA A 44 -19.75 9.16 20.42
C ALA A 44 -19.79 7.63 20.41
N SER A 45 -20.65 7.05 21.25
CA SER A 45 -20.94 5.62 21.25
C SER A 45 -22.40 5.31 20.97
N ASN A 46 -22.63 4.24 20.20
CA ASN A 46 -23.97 3.69 19.93
C ASN A 46 -24.36 2.55 20.90
N LEU A 47 -23.58 2.27 21.95
CA LEU A 47 -23.77 1.12 22.84
C LEU A 47 -25.21 0.97 23.35
N ALA A 48 -25.83 2.06 23.82
CA ALA A 48 -27.18 2.02 24.35
C ALA A 48 -28.22 1.53 23.33
N MET A 49 -28.03 1.87 22.05
CA MET A 49 -28.90 1.43 20.95
C MET A 49 -28.78 -0.07 20.70
N THR A 50 -27.56 -0.60 20.79
CA THR A 50 -27.30 -2.04 20.63
C THR A 50 -27.85 -2.86 21.79
N LEU A 51 -27.99 -2.25 22.98
CA LEU A 51 -28.48 -2.87 24.20
C LEU A 51 -29.98 -2.71 24.44
N ALA A 52 -30.64 -1.79 23.74
CA ALA A 52 -32.08 -1.51 23.91
C ALA A 52 -32.96 -2.76 23.77
N LYS A 53 -32.74 -3.54 22.70
CA LYS A 53 -33.49 -4.79 22.45
C LYS A 53 -33.18 -5.86 23.50
N PRO A 54 -31.91 -6.19 23.80
CA PRO A 54 -31.57 -7.09 24.91
C PRO A 54 -32.17 -6.70 26.26
N ALA A 55 -32.17 -5.40 26.59
CA ALA A 55 -32.69 -4.88 27.86
C ALA A 55 -34.23 -4.80 27.92
N GLY A 56 -34.91 -4.92 26.77
CA GLY A 56 -36.36 -4.69 26.68
C GLY A 56 -36.78 -3.25 27.04
N LYS A 57 -35.88 -2.28 26.89
CA LYS A 57 -36.08 -0.87 27.27
C LYS A 57 -35.81 0.09 26.11
N PRO A 58 -36.42 1.29 26.10
CA PRO A 58 -36.09 2.33 25.13
C PRO A 58 -34.58 2.67 25.16
N PRO A 59 -33.93 2.91 24.01
CA PRO A 59 -32.48 3.14 23.99
C PRO A 59 -32.02 4.33 24.84
N ARG A 60 -32.85 5.38 24.98
CA ARG A 60 -32.55 6.53 25.84
C ARG A 60 -32.54 6.18 27.33
N GLU A 61 -33.39 5.27 27.77
CA GLU A 61 -33.37 4.77 29.16
C GLU A 61 -32.13 3.91 29.41
N VAL A 62 -31.74 3.09 28.43
CA VAL A 62 -30.49 2.31 28.51
C VAL A 62 -29.28 3.23 28.51
N ALA A 63 -29.30 4.31 27.72
CA ALA A 63 -28.26 5.32 27.72
C ALA A 63 -28.12 5.99 29.10
N GLN A 64 -29.24 6.34 29.74
CA GLN A 64 -29.21 6.89 31.09
C GLN A 64 -28.64 5.89 32.09
N ALA A 65 -29.09 4.64 32.05
CA ALA A 65 -28.56 3.59 32.93
C ALA A 65 -27.05 3.36 32.73
N LEU A 66 -26.55 3.43 31.49
CA LEU A 66 -25.12 3.39 31.21
C LEU A 66 -24.39 4.59 31.80
N VAL A 67 -24.91 5.81 31.63
CA VAL A 67 -24.30 7.03 32.17
C VAL A 67 -24.25 6.99 33.71
N ASP A 68 -25.32 6.53 34.35
CA ASP A 68 -25.39 6.41 35.81
C ASP A 68 -24.43 5.34 36.35
N ALA A 69 -24.12 4.33 35.55
CA ALA A 69 -23.19 3.25 35.88
C ALA A 69 -21.75 3.50 35.42
N LEU A 70 -21.47 4.60 34.71
CA LEU A 70 -20.12 4.94 34.28
C LEU A 70 -19.27 5.26 35.52
N PRO A 71 -18.10 4.63 35.66
CA PRO A 71 -17.18 4.98 36.74
C PRO A 71 -16.61 6.40 36.52
N GLU A 72 -16.35 7.11 37.61
CA GLU A 72 -15.70 8.43 37.54
C GLU A 72 -14.31 8.28 36.90
N SER A 73 -14.00 9.17 35.96
CA SER A 73 -12.71 9.17 35.27
C SER A 73 -12.22 10.60 35.07
N PRO A 74 -10.97 10.93 35.47
CA PRO A 74 -10.40 12.23 35.17
C PRO A 74 -10.20 12.47 33.68
N ALA A 75 -10.33 11.43 32.85
CA ALA A 75 -10.24 11.53 31.40
C ALA A 75 -11.51 12.07 30.73
N VAL A 76 -12.66 11.98 31.39
CA VAL A 76 -13.95 12.39 30.85
C VAL A 76 -14.47 13.59 31.64
N ARG A 77 -14.57 14.74 30.98
CA ARG A 77 -15.11 15.96 31.58
C ARG A 77 -16.61 15.87 31.80
N ARG A 78 -17.33 15.32 30.82
CA ARG A 78 -18.79 15.09 30.88
C ARG A 78 -19.24 14.14 29.79
N VAL A 79 -20.41 13.54 30.00
CA VAL A 79 -21.11 12.70 29.02
C VAL A 79 -22.51 13.25 28.80
N GLU A 80 -22.95 13.31 27.55
CA GLU A 80 -24.30 13.72 27.16
C GLU A 80 -25.02 12.62 26.39
N ILE A 81 -26.33 12.53 26.57
CA ILE A 81 -27.17 11.62 25.80
C ILE A 81 -27.81 12.39 24.64
N ALA A 82 -27.46 12.02 23.42
CA ALA A 82 -27.94 12.65 22.19
C ALA A 82 -28.93 11.77 21.41
N GLY A 83 -29.92 12.42 20.80
CA GLY A 83 -30.90 11.78 19.92
C GLY A 83 -31.58 10.54 20.54
N PRO A 84 -31.63 9.39 19.83
CA PRO A 84 -32.29 8.19 20.31
C PRO A 84 -31.58 7.51 21.49
N GLY A 85 -30.30 7.80 21.73
CA GLY A 85 -29.49 7.15 22.77
C GLY A 85 -27.99 7.09 22.48
N PHE A 86 -27.44 8.04 21.72
CA PHE A 86 -25.98 8.14 21.57
C PHE A 86 -25.36 8.68 22.86
N LEU A 87 -24.22 8.12 23.26
CA LEU A 87 -23.42 8.60 24.38
C LEU A 87 -22.27 9.45 23.85
N ASN A 88 -22.39 10.77 24.03
CA ASN A 88 -21.43 11.76 23.58
C ASN A 88 -20.45 12.09 24.72
N PHE A 89 -19.17 11.80 24.54
CA PHE A 89 -18.10 12.00 25.51
C PHE A 89 -17.34 13.28 25.21
N PHE A 90 -17.18 14.13 26.22
CA PHE A 90 -16.30 15.30 26.18
C PHE A 90 -15.07 14.98 27.02
N ALA A 91 -13.91 14.86 26.37
CA ALA A 91 -12.66 14.50 27.02
C ALA A 91 -12.09 15.67 27.83
N ALA A 92 -11.37 15.36 28.91
CA ALA A 92 -10.54 16.35 29.59
C ALA A 92 -9.33 16.72 28.72
N THR A 93 -8.92 17.99 28.72
CA THR A 93 -7.79 18.47 27.91
C THR A 93 -6.52 17.67 28.17
N ASP A 94 -6.18 17.41 29.43
CA ASP A 94 -5.03 16.59 29.85
C ASP A 94 -5.08 15.18 29.25
N ALA A 95 -6.27 14.58 29.16
CA ALA A 95 -6.43 13.24 28.62
C ALA A 95 -6.27 13.19 27.10
N VAL A 96 -6.65 14.25 26.40
CA VAL A 96 -6.38 14.40 24.95
C VAL A 96 -4.89 14.66 24.74
N ALA A 97 -4.29 15.53 25.54
CA ALA A 97 -2.90 15.94 25.41
C ALA A 97 -1.89 14.82 25.70
N ARG A 98 -2.29 13.76 26.42
CA ARG A 98 -1.48 12.53 26.57
C ARG A 98 -1.04 11.90 25.24
N VAL A 99 -1.76 12.13 24.13
CA VAL A 99 -1.31 11.66 22.81
C VAL A 99 0.02 12.29 22.41
N VAL A 100 0.27 13.56 22.78
CA VAL A 100 1.52 14.25 22.47
C VAL A 100 2.68 13.54 23.16
N ALA A 101 2.55 13.25 24.46
CA ALA A 101 3.55 12.47 25.19
C ALA A 101 3.76 11.09 24.56
N ALA A 102 2.68 10.35 24.27
CA ALA A 102 2.78 9.02 23.67
C ALA A 102 3.52 9.04 22.32
N ILE A 103 3.27 10.04 21.47
CA ILE A 103 3.96 10.19 20.18
C ILE A 103 5.44 10.49 20.39
N LEU A 104 5.79 11.38 21.31
CA LEU A 104 7.19 11.74 21.57
C LEU A 104 7.98 10.60 22.20
N ASP A 105 7.34 9.82 23.08
CA ASP A 105 7.96 8.67 23.73
C ASP A 105 8.18 7.49 22.76
N THR A 106 7.28 7.29 21.80
CA THR A 106 7.34 6.14 20.86
C THR A 106 7.95 6.48 19.50
N GLY A 107 8.01 7.76 19.12
CA GLY A 107 8.70 8.26 17.93
C GLY A 107 8.29 7.55 16.64
N ASP A 108 9.28 6.95 15.97
CA ASP A 108 9.12 6.23 14.69
C ASP A 108 8.24 4.97 14.80
N THR A 109 7.94 4.52 16.02
CA THR A 109 7.04 3.38 16.27
C THR A 109 5.60 3.77 16.57
N PHE A 110 5.30 5.06 16.77
CA PHE A 110 3.92 5.50 16.94
C PHE A 110 3.09 5.17 15.70
N GLY A 111 1.93 4.55 15.90
CA GLY A 111 1.05 4.11 14.82
C GLY A 111 1.32 2.70 14.31
N ARG A 112 2.38 2.03 14.78
CA ARG A 112 2.62 0.61 14.52
C ARG A 112 1.84 -0.27 15.50
N SER A 113 1.50 -1.48 15.07
CA SER A 113 0.87 -2.49 15.93
C SER A 113 1.34 -3.90 15.59
N MET A 114 0.89 -4.89 16.35
CA MET A 114 1.23 -6.31 16.18
C MET A 114 0.01 -7.14 15.79
N THR A 115 -0.96 -6.55 15.09
CA THR A 115 -2.19 -7.23 14.68
C THR A 115 -1.94 -8.40 13.73
N GLY A 116 -0.87 -8.33 12.93
CA GLY A 116 -0.38 -9.41 12.07
C GLY A 116 0.33 -10.54 12.81
N ALA A 117 0.71 -10.37 14.09
CA ALA A 117 1.27 -11.40 14.96
C ALA A 117 2.46 -12.22 14.39
N GLY A 118 3.25 -11.65 13.47
CA GLY A 118 4.36 -12.33 12.81
C GLY A 118 3.91 -13.35 11.74
N GLU A 119 2.64 -13.33 11.34
CA GLU A 119 2.14 -14.17 10.25
C GLU A 119 2.85 -13.81 8.93
N LYS A 120 3.20 -14.86 8.18
CA LYS A 120 3.88 -14.70 6.90
C LYS A 120 2.91 -14.24 5.82
N VAL A 121 3.28 -13.16 5.13
CA VAL A 121 2.57 -12.65 3.96
C VAL A 121 3.54 -12.44 2.82
N GLN A 122 3.21 -12.97 1.66
CA GLN A 122 3.88 -12.59 0.41
C GLN A 122 3.05 -11.53 -0.30
N VAL A 123 3.72 -10.51 -0.83
CA VAL A 123 3.12 -9.52 -1.71
C VAL A 123 3.87 -9.59 -3.03
N GLU A 124 3.17 -9.98 -4.09
CA GLU A 124 3.68 -9.96 -5.44
C GLU A 124 3.23 -8.70 -6.14
N PHE A 125 4.15 -7.98 -6.78
CA PHE A 125 3.81 -6.76 -7.50
C PHE A 125 4.83 -6.43 -8.59
N VAL A 126 4.44 -5.55 -9.52
CA VAL A 126 5.16 -5.21 -10.77
C VAL A 126 5.18 -6.35 -11.78
N SER A 127 5.80 -7.49 -11.45
CA SER A 127 5.89 -8.73 -12.26
C SER A 127 5.92 -8.50 -13.79
N ALA A 128 6.74 -7.52 -14.21
CA ALA A 128 6.81 -7.09 -15.59
C ALA A 128 7.78 -7.99 -16.38
N ASN A 129 7.39 -8.35 -17.60
CA ASN A 129 8.27 -9.16 -18.45
C ASN A 129 9.56 -8.40 -18.77
N PRO A 130 10.72 -9.08 -18.83
CA PRO A 130 12.02 -8.44 -19.05
C PRO A 130 12.24 -8.14 -20.54
N THR A 131 11.25 -7.51 -21.19
CA THR A 131 11.23 -7.25 -22.64
C THR A 131 11.30 -5.77 -22.97
N GLY A 132 11.31 -4.89 -21.97
CA GLY A 132 11.46 -3.45 -22.15
C GLY A 132 11.49 -2.69 -20.83
N PRO A 133 11.63 -1.36 -20.89
CA PRO A 133 11.63 -0.50 -19.70
C PRO A 133 10.26 -0.52 -18.99
N LEU A 134 10.26 -0.23 -17.69
CA LEU A 134 9.01 -0.08 -16.94
C LEU A 134 8.27 1.17 -17.38
N HIS A 135 6.94 1.10 -17.48
CA HIS A 135 6.08 2.23 -17.79
C HIS A 135 5.28 2.68 -16.55
N VAL A 136 4.54 3.78 -16.66
CA VAL A 136 3.77 4.36 -15.55
C VAL A 136 2.76 3.38 -14.92
N GLY A 137 2.16 2.48 -15.71
CA GLY A 137 1.34 1.37 -15.18
C GLY A 137 2.10 0.49 -14.18
N HIS A 138 3.28 -0.03 -14.54
CA HIS A 138 4.18 -0.73 -13.60
C HIS A 138 4.56 0.16 -12.42
N GLY A 139 4.77 1.46 -12.63
CA GLY A 139 4.99 2.43 -11.55
C GLY A 139 3.84 2.49 -10.54
N ARG A 140 2.59 2.42 -11.00
CA ARG A 140 1.43 2.38 -10.11
C ARG A 140 1.43 1.11 -9.27
N GLY A 141 1.64 -0.04 -9.89
CA GLY A 141 1.74 -1.31 -9.19
C GLY A 141 2.90 -1.32 -8.18
N ALA A 142 4.06 -0.79 -8.59
CA ALA A 142 5.24 -0.61 -7.73
C ALA A 142 4.93 0.25 -6.48
N ALA A 143 4.24 1.39 -6.66
CA ALA A 143 3.90 2.28 -5.56
C ALA A 143 2.90 1.63 -4.60
N ILE A 144 1.83 1.03 -5.12
CA ILE A 144 0.79 0.39 -4.32
C ILE A 144 1.36 -0.83 -3.58
N GLY A 145 2.04 -1.73 -4.29
CA GLY A 145 2.63 -2.95 -3.71
C GLY A 145 3.61 -2.64 -2.58
N ASP A 146 4.52 -1.68 -2.78
CA ASP A 146 5.46 -1.29 -1.72
C ASP A 146 4.76 -0.61 -0.52
N CYS A 147 3.74 0.23 -0.77
CA CYS A 147 2.93 0.80 0.33
C CYS A 147 2.19 -0.29 1.12
N LEU A 148 1.68 -1.33 0.46
CA LEU A 148 1.05 -2.47 1.12
C LEU A 148 2.07 -3.21 1.99
N CYS A 149 3.27 -3.46 1.48
CA CYS A 149 4.34 -4.10 2.25
C CYS A 149 4.67 -3.30 3.51
N ARG A 150 4.89 -1.99 3.38
CA ARG A 150 5.17 -1.09 4.51
C ARG A 150 4.05 -1.07 5.54
N LEU A 151 2.79 -1.09 5.10
CA LEU A 151 1.63 -1.16 5.99
C LEU A 151 1.53 -2.49 6.74
N LEU A 152 1.78 -3.60 6.06
CA LEU A 152 1.78 -4.94 6.65
C LEU A 152 2.94 -5.09 7.66
N GLU A 153 4.13 -4.61 7.34
CA GLU A 153 5.26 -4.54 8.28
C GLU A 153 4.93 -3.67 9.51
N ALA A 154 4.33 -2.50 9.29
CA ALA A 154 3.92 -1.59 10.36
C ALA A 154 2.82 -2.19 11.27
N THR A 155 2.09 -3.19 10.79
CA THR A 155 1.07 -3.91 11.55
C THR A 155 1.53 -5.30 12.01
N GLY A 156 2.83 -5.59 11.88
CA GLY A 156 3.48 -6.74 12.51
C GLY A 156 3.39 -8.04 11.72
N TYR A 157 3.20 -7.99 10.40
CA TYR A 157 3.36 -9.16 9.52
C TYR A 157 4.83 -9.41 9.15
N ASP A 158 5.19 -10.67 8.88
CA ASP A 158 6.47 -11.06 8.27
C ASP A 158 6.31 -11.02 6.74
N VAL A 159 6.72 -9.91 6.12
CA VAL A 159 6.45 -9.60 4.71
C VAL A 159 7.57 -10.11 3.81
N THR A 160 7.21 -10.76 2.70
CA THR A 160 8.10 -11.08 1.58
C THR A 160 7.64 -10.36 0.33
N ARG A 161 8.48 -9.47 -0.22
CA ARG A 161 8.27 -8.79 -1.50
C ARG A 161 8.77 -9.70 -2.62
N GLU A 162 7.88 -10.08 -3.54
CA GLU A 162 8.24 -10.97 -4.64
C GLU A 162 7.96 -10.33 -6.00
N PHE A 163 8.92 -10.47 -6.92
CA PHE A 163 8.77 -10.10 -8.32
C PHE A 163 8.77 -11.39 -9.15
N TYR A 164 7.72 -11.61 -9.94
CA TYR A 164 7.67 -12.72 -10.89
C TYR A 164 8.15 -12.30 -12.29
N TYR A 165 9.20 -12.95 -12.79
CA TYR A 165 9.68 -12.79 -14.15
C TYR A 165 9.17 -13.91 -15.05
N ASN A 166 8.40 -13.55 -16.09
CA ASN A 166 8.22 -14.43 -17.24
C ASN A 166 9.44 -14.34 -18.16
N ASP A 167 10.45 -15.15 -17.87
CA ASP A 167 11.75 -15.18 -18.55
C ASP A 167 11.80 -16.18 -19.73
N ALA A 168 10.64 -16.70 -20.16
CA ALA A 168 10.54 -17.65 -21.25
C ALA A 168 9.41 -17.29 -22.25
N GLY A 169 9.28 -18.10 -23.31
CA GLY A 169 8.17 -17.99 -24.26
C GLY A 169 8.35 -16.99 -25.40
N VAL A 170 7.25 -16.73 -26.12
CA VAL A 170 7.24 -16.01 -27.40
C VAL A 170 7.75 -14.58 -27.28
N GLN A 171 7.42 -13.89 -26.18
CA GLN A 171 7.86 -12.51 -25.98
C GLN A 171 9.39 -12.41 -25.86
N ILE A 172 10.03 -13.32 -25.14
CA ILE A 172 11.48 -13.38 -25.00
C ILE A 172 12.15 -13.77 -26.33
N GLN A 173 11.51 -14.64 -27.11
CA GLN A 173 11.98 -14.97 -28.46
C GLN A 173 11.93 -13.75 -29.39
N ASN A 174 10.83 -12.99 -29.36
CA ASN A 174 10.68 -11.77 -30.16
C ASN A 174 11.70 -10.70 -29.75
N LEU A 175 12.01 -10.58 -28.46
CA LEU A 175 13.09 -9.71 -27.96
C LEU A 175 14.42 -10.10 -28.58
N ALA A 176 14.81 -11.37 -28.51
CA ALA A 176 16.06 -11.86 -29.05
C ALA A 176 16.18 -11.59 -30.56
N LEU A 177 15.11 -11.85 -31.32
CA LEU A 177 15.06 -11.57 -32.76
C LEU A 177 15.18 -10.06 -33.06
N SER A 178 14.57 -9.21 -32.24
CA SER A 178 14.65 -7.75 -32.40
C SER A 178 16.06 -7.22 -32.14
N VAL A 179 16.72 -7.72 -31.10
CA VAL A 179 18.11 -7.39 -30.80
C VAL A 179 19.03 -7.90 -31.90
N GLN A 180 18.84 -9.13 -32.38
CA GLN A 180 19.61 -9.68 -33.49
C GLN A 180 19.48 -8.84 -34.77
N ALA A 181 18.26 -8.41 -35.11
CA ALA A 181 18.04 -7.53 -36.26
C ALA A 181 18.87 -6.23 -36.14
N ARG A 182 18.84 -5.57 -34.97
CA ARG A 182 19.67 -4.37 -34.71
C ARG A 182 21.17 -4.66 -34.76
N VAL A 183 21.62 -5.78 -34.19
CA VAL A 183 23.02 -6.22 -34.25
C VAL A 183 23.49 -6.40 -35.71
N LYS A 184 22.58 -6.85 -36.60
CA LYS A 184 22.81 -6.98 -38.05
C LYS A 184 22.60 -5.68 -38.85
N GLY A 185 22.36 -4.55 -38.19
CA GLY A 185 22.15 -3.24 -38.82
C GLY A 185 20.76 -3.03 -39.42
N ILE A 186 19.81 -3.93 -39.18
CA ILE A 186 18.43 -3.84 -39.66
C ILE A 186 17.65 -2.93 -38.70
N THR A 187 16.92 -1.95 -39.23
CA THR A 187 16.10 -1.02 -38.43
C THR A 187 14.62 -1.39 -38.49
N PRO A 188 13.77 -0.92 -37.56
CA PRO A 188 12.33 -1.20 -37.57
C PRO A 188 11.58 -0.82 -38.84
N ASP A 189 12.13 0.09 -39.65
CA ASP A 189 11.53 0.55 -40.91
C ASP A 189 12.00 -0.29 -42.11
N ASP A 190 12.94 -1.21 -41.89
CA ASP A 190 13.42 -2.14 -42.91
C ASP A 190 12.41 -3.29 -43.10
N PRO A 191 12.09 -3.70 -44.35
CA PRO A 191 11.22 -4.85 -44.61
C PRO A 191 11.68 -6.18 -44.00
N ALA A 192 12.96 -6.31 -43.65
CA ALA A 192 13.52 -7.49 -42.98
C ALA A 192 13.37 -7.46 -41.45
N TRP A 193 12.77 -6.40 -40.88
CA TRP A 193 12.47 -6.34 -39.45
C TRP A 193 11.48 -7.44 -39.04
N PRO A 194 11.68 -8.16 -37.92
CA PRO A 194 10.73 -9.18 -37.47
C PRO A 194 9.33 -8.59 -37.26
N ASP A 195 8.30 -9.23 -37.81
CA ASP A 195 6.91 -8.73 -37.77
C ASP A 195 6.43 -8.38 -36.35
N ASP A 196 6.70 -9.28 -35.40
CA ASP A 196 6.38 -9.10 -33.97
C ASP A 196 7.56 -8.56 -33.14
N GLY A 197 8.55 -7.97 -33.80
CA GLY A 197 9.75 -7.43 -33.18
C GLY A 197 9.50 -6.14 -32.40
N TYR A 198 10.12 -6.00 -31.23
CA TYR A 198 10.06 -4.82 -30.38
C TYR A 198 10.73 -3.62 -31.06
N ARG A 199 9.96 -2.56 -31.32
CA ARG A 199 10.44 -1.41 -32.12
C ARG A 199 11.09 -0.29 -31.31
N GLY A 200 11.13 -0.39 -29.98
CA GLY A 200 11.61 0.69 -29.11
C GLY A 200 13.11 0.95 -29.24
N ASP A 201 13.52 2.21 -29.08
CA ASP A 201 14.93 2.63 -29.21
C ASP A 201 15.87 1.88 -28.24
N TYR A 202 15.36 1.42 -27.09
CA TYR A 202 16.12 0.61 -26.14
C TYR A 202 16.69 -0.67 -26.75
N ILE A 203 16.05 -1.26 -27.78
CA ILE A 203 16.59 -2.44 -28.47
C ILE A 203 17.91 -2.13 -29.15
N ALA A 204 18.08 -0.91 -29.67
CA ALA A 204 19.35 -0.47 -30.22
C ALA A 204 20.41 -0.30 -29.11
N ASP A 205 20.01 0.10 -27.90
CA ASP A 205 20.92 0.18 -26.74
C ASP A 205 21.42 -1.21 -26.37
N VAL A 206 20.51 -2.18 -26.20
CA VAL A 206 20.86 -3.59 -25.91
C VAL A 206 21.79 -4.17 -26.99
N ALA A 207 21.47 -3.95 -28.26
CA ALA A 207 22.29 -4.44 -29.38
C ALA A 207 23.70 -3.86 -29.40
N ARG A 208 23.86 -2.57 -29.07
CA ARG A 208 25.18 -1.92 -28.98
C ARG A 208 25.99 -2.50 -27.82
N SER A 209 25.38 -2.65 -26.65
CA SER A 209 26.04 -3.26 -25.48
C SER A 209 26.43 -4.71 -25.73
N TYR A 210 25.59 -5.47 -26.43
CA TYR A 210 25.91 -6.86 -26.82
C TYR A 210 27.13 -6.93 -27.76
N LEU A 211 27.17 -6.10 -28.80
CA LEU A 211 28.31 -6.03 -29.73
C LEU A 211 29.59 -5.51 -29.08
N ALA A 212 29.48 -4.69 -28.04
CA ALA A 212 30.61 -4.20 -27.27
C ALA A 212 31.24 -5.26 -26.35
N GLY A 213 30.63 -6.44 -26.21
CA GLY A 213 31.13 -7.50 -25.32
C GLY A 213 30.94 -7.14 -23.84
N GLU A 214 29.94 -6.31 -23.52
CA GLU A 214 29.70 -5.88 -22.14
C GLU A 214 29.30 -7.05 -21.24
N THR A 215 29.51 -6.87 -19.94
CA THR A 215 29.05 -7.80 -18.91
C THR A 215 27.98 -7.13 -18.06
N VAL A 216 26.90 -7.84 -17.82
CA VAL A 216 25.75 -7.37 -17.04
C VAL A 216 25.58 -8.23 -15.80
N ASP A 217 25.48 -7.55 -14.66
CA ASP A 217 25.03 -8.10 -13.39
C ASP A 217 23.53 -7.81 -13.20
N ALA A 218 22.71 -8.85 -13.14
CA ALA A 218 21.27 -8.78 -12.92
C ALA A 218 20.89 -9.66 -11.72
N ASP A 219 21.38 -9.24 -10.54
CA ASP A 219 21.22 -9.92 -9.26
C ASP A 219 21.68 -11.38 -9.26
N ASP A 220 20.80 -12.33 -9.59
CA ASP A 220 21.08 -13.77 -9.65
C ASP A 220 21.87 -14.20 -10.90
N GLN A 221 22.06 -13.30 -11.87
CA GLN A 221 22.73 -13.59 -13.15
C GLN A 221 23.92 -12.69 -13.43
N HIS A 222 25.01 -13.30 -13.90
CA HIS A 222 26.20 -12.61 -14.43
C HIS A 222 26.42 -13.05 -15.87
N VAL A 223 26.15 -12.16 -16.84
CA VAL A 223 26.13 -12.50 -18.26
C VAL A 223 27.07 -11.60 -19.05
N THR A 224 28.10 -12.19 -19.65
CA THR A 224 28.98 -11.52 -20.63
C THR A 224 28.46 -11.76 -22.04
N ALA A 225 28.32 -10.68 -22.82
CA ALA A 225 27.92 -10.77 -24.21
C ALA A 225 28.97 -11.52 -25.06
N ALA A 226 28.51 -12.45 -25.89
CA ALA A 226 29.38 -13.17 -26.81
C ALA A 226 29.87 -12.31 -28.00
N ALA A 227 29.24 -11.15 -28.22
CA ALA A 227 29.46 -10.28 -29.37
C ALA A 227 29.34 -10.99 -30.75
N ASP A 228 28.56 -12.08 -30.80
CA ASP A 228 28.29 -12.84 -32.02
C ASP A 228 26.88 -12.52 -32.55
N PRO A 229 26.74 -11.87 -33.71
CA PRO A 229 25.45 -11.58 -34.36
C PRO A 229 24.58 -12.80 -34.69
N ASP A 230 25.18 -13.98 -34.82
CA ASP A 230 24.47 -15.19 -35.25
C ASP A 230 24.11 -16.12 -34.08
N ASP A 231 24.67 -15.90 -32.88
CA ASP A 231 24.31 -16.62 -31.66
C ASP A 231 23.06 -16.04 -30.99
N LEU A 232 21.89 -16.53 -31.43
CA LEU A 232 20.60 -16.06 -30.92
C LEU A 232 20.37 -16.40 -29.43
N ASP A 233 20.94 -17.49 -28.93
CA ASP A 233 20.81 -17.86 -27.51
C ASP A 233 21.64 -16.91 -26.61
N ALA A 234 22.87 -16.60 -27.02
CA ALA A 234 23.68 -15.61 -26.32
C ALA A 234 23.04 -14.22 -26.34
N ILE A 235 22.47 -13.82 -27.49
CA ILE A 235 21.70 -12.57 -27.60
C ILE A 235 20.52 -12.59 -26.61
N ARG A 236 19.74 -13.67 -26.58
CA ARG A 236 18.60 -13.82 -25.68
C ARG A 236 18.99 -13.68 -24.21
N ARG A 237 19.99 -14.46 -23.76
CA ARG A 237 20.45 -14.44 -22.36
C ARG A 237 20.97 -13.05 -21.97
N PHE A 238 21.75 -12.41 -22.83
CA PHE A 238 22.26 -11.08 -22.58
C PHE A 238 21.14 -10.02 -22.54
N ALA A 239 20.21 -10.05 -23.49
CA ALA A 239 19.12 -9.08 -23.56
C ALA A 239 18.20 -9.15 -22.34
N VAL A 240 17.86 -10.36 -21.88
CA VAL A 240 17.08 -10.56 -20.65
C VAL A 240 17.82 -10.01 -19.44
N ALA A 241 19.10 -10.38 -19.26
CA ALA A 241 19.90 -9.86 -18.15
C ALA A 241 20.01 -8.32 -18.17
N TYR A 242 20.27 -7.74 -19.35
CA TYR A 242 20.34 -6.29 -19.55
C TYR A 242 19.05 -5.60 -19.10
N LEU A 243 17.90 -6.07 -19.57
CA LEU A 243 16.63 -5.44 -19.26
C LEU A 243 16.19 -5.67 -17.82
N ARG A 244 16.48 -6.83 -17.21
CA ARG A 244 16.27 -7.05 -15.78
C ARG A 244 17.06 -6.06 -14.94
N ARG A 245 18.34 -5.84 -15.27
CA ARG A 245 19.17 -4.82 -14.59
C ARG A 245 18.57 -3.42 -14.73
N GLU A 246 18.15 -3.01 -15.93
CA GLU A 246 17.54 -1.69 -16.13
C GLU A 246 16.26 -1.52 -15.31
N GLN A 247 15.39 -2.54 -15.29
CA GLN A 247 14.16 -2.52 -14.49
C GLN A 247 14.46 -2.44 -12.99
N ASP A 248 15.45 -3.19 -12.49
CA ASP A 248 15.89 -3.13 -11.08
C ASP A 248 16.45 -1.74 -10.71
N LEU A 249 17.25 -1.13 -11.60
CA LEU A 249 17.75 0.24 -11.39
C LEU A 249 16.62 1.27 -11.35
N ASP A 250 15.58 1.10 -12.17
CA ASP A 250 14.38 1.94 -12.16
C ASP A 250 13.58 1.78 -10.87
N LEU A 251 13.39 0.54 -10.39
CA LEU A 251 12.71 0.25 -9.13
C LEU A 251 13.47 0.81 -7.92
N LYS A 252 14.80 0.64 -7.87
CA LYS A 252 15.65 1.21 -6.82
C LYS A 252 15.59 2.73 -6.79
N ALA A 253 15.63 3.37 -7.96
CA ALA A 253 15.43 4.82 -8.04
C ALA A 253 14.03 5.25 -7.60
N PHE A 254 13.04 4.38 -7.78
CA PHE A 254 11.69 4.56 -7.27
C PHE A 254 11.52 4.20 -5.78
N GLY A 255 12.58 3.71 -5.12
CA GLY A 255 12.57 3.31 -3.71
C GLY A 255 11.84 2.00 -3.46
N VAL A 256 11.88 1.08 -4.43
CA VAL A 256 11.29 -0.26 -4.36
C VAL A 256 12.41 -1.29 -4.50
N GLU A 257 12.41 -2.28 -3.60
CA GLU A 257 13.33 -3.41 -3.58
C GLU A 257 12.54 -4.69 -3.34
N PHE A 258 13.08 -5.84 -3.75
CA PHE A 258 12.42 -7.14 -3.63
C PHE A 258 13.29 -8.12 -2.83
N ASP A 259 12.62 -8.99 -2.08
CA ASP A 259 13.27 -10.05 -1.30
C ASP A 259 13.50 -11.30 -2.16
N VAL A 260 12.61 -11.54 -3.14
CA VAL A 260 12.66 -12.69 -4.03
C VAL A 260 12.36 -12.27 -5.47
N TYR A 261 13.22 -12.71 -6.39
CA TYR A 261 12.96 -12.71 -7.83
C TYR A 261 12.65 -14.14 -8.27
N PHE A 262 11.39 -14.40 -8.62
CA PHE A 262 10.93 -15.72 -9.04
C PHE A 262 10.94 -15.82 -10.57
N LEU A 263 11.58 -16.86 -11.13
CA LEU A 263 11.64 -17.07 -12.57
C LEU A 263 10.61 -18.12 -12.99
N GLU A 264 9.81 -17.83 -14.02
CA GLU A 264 8.87 -18.79 -14.62
C GLU A 264 9.58 -20.07 -15.07
N SER A 265 10.76 -19.94 -15.68
CA SER A 265 11.58 -21.07 -16.14
C SER A 265 11.93 -22.07 -15.02
N SER A 266 11.95 -21.64 -13.76
CA SER A 266 12.18 -22.50 -12.60
C SER A 266 11.02 -23.47 -12.32
N LEU A 267 9.78 -23.13 -12.73
CA LEU A 267 8.61 -24.00 -12.58
C LEU A 267 8.72 -25.23 -13.49
N TYR A 268 9.19 -25.01 -14.73
CA TYR A 268 9.36 -26.05 -15.72
C TYR A 268 10.60 -26.91 -15.43
N SER A 269 11.76 -26.27 -15.22
CA SER A 269 13.00 -27.01 -14.92
C SER A 269 12.93 -27.80 -13.61
N GLY A 270 12.12 -27.34 -12.65
CA GLY A 270 11.81 -28.04 -11.41
C GLY A 270 10.70 -29.10 -11.51
N GLY A 271 10.06 -29.28 -12.67
CA GLY A 271 8.98 -30.24 -12.88
C GLY A 271 7.65 -29.89 -12.19
N LYS A 272 7.52 -28.69 -11.63
CA LYS A 272 6.35 -28.27 -10.84
C LYS A 272 5.09 -28.15 -11.70
N VAL A 273 5.24 -27.73 -12.96
CA VAL A 273 4.14 -27.66 -13.93
C VAL A 273 3.58 -29.07 -14.18
N GLU A 274 4.44 -30.01 -14.56
CA GLU A 274 4.05 -31.40 -14.83
C GLU A 274 3.48 -32.10 -13.59
N ASP A 275 4.06 -31.86 -12.40
CA ASP A 275 3.57 -32.39 -11.14
C ASP A 275 2.18 -31.83 -10.78
N THR A 276 1.92 -30.54 -11.07
CA THR A 276 0.60 -29.92 -10.87
C THR A 276 -0.44 -30.53 -11.81
N VAL A 277 -0.08 -30.72 -13.08
CA VAL A 277 -0.95 -31.38 -14.06
C VAL A 277 -1.29 -32.81 -13.64
N ARG A 278 -0.29 -33.59 -13.21
CA ARG A 278 -0.50 -34.96 -12.71
C ARG A 278 -1.45 -34.98 -11.52
N GLN A 279 -1.29 -34.08 -10.55
CA GLN A 279 -2.20 -33.98 -9.40
C GLN A 279 -3.64 -33.67 -9.84
N LEU A 280 -3.85 -32.72 -10.75
CA LEU A 280 -5.18 -32.38 -11.26
C LEU A 280 -5.85 -33.56 -11.98
N ILE A 281 -5.07 -34.36 -12.73
CA ILE A 281 -5.55 -35.58 -13.37
C ILE A 281 -5.95 -36.64 -12.32
N ASP A 282 -5.07 -36.90 -11.36
CA ASP A 282 -5.28 -37.92 -10.31
C ASP A 282 -6.50 -37.60 -9.42
N LYS A 283 -6.82 -36.31 -9.27
CA LYS A 283 -8.02 -35.83 -8.57
C LYS A 283 -9.32 -35.98 -9.36
N GLY A 284 -9.24 -36.33 -10.64
CA GLY A 284 -10.42 -36.62 -11.47
C GLY A 284 -11.16 -35.40 -12.01
N HIS A 285 -10.59 -34.20 -11.90
CA HIS A 285 -11.22 -32.95 -12.34
C HIS A 285 -10.88 -32.57 -13.78
N THR A 286 -10.21 -33.45 -14.54
CA THR A 286 -9.78 -33.19 -15.92
C THR A 286 -10.52 -34.06 -16.93
N TYR A 287 -10.51 -33.65 -18.20
CA TYR A 287 -11.01 -34.44 -19.32
C TYR A 287 -10.30 -34.09 -20.63
N GLU A 288 -10.29 -35.04 -21.57
CA GLU A 288 -9.76 -34.83 -22.92
C GLU A 288 -10.93 -34.46 -23.85
N GLN A 289 -10.76 -33.39 -24.63
CA GLN A 289 -11.70 -33.00 -25.68
C GLN A 289 -10.94 -32.28 -26.80
N ASP A 290 -11.25 -32.66 -28.05
CA ASP A 290 -10.64 -32.08 -29.26
C ASP A 290 -9.10 -32.10 -29.23
N ASP A 291 -8.53 -33.25 -28.81
CA ASP A 291 -7.08 -33.48 -28.64
C ASP A 291 -6.39 -32.51 -27.66
N ALA A 292 -7.16 -31.94 -26.73
CA ALA A 292 -6.68 -31.04 -25.69
C ALA A 292 -7.11 -31.54 -24.31
N LEU A 293 -6.26 -31.31 -23.30
CA LEU A 293 -6.57 -31.60 -21.89
C LEU A 293 -7.22 -30.38 -21.27
N TRP A 294 -8.38 -30.57 -20.64
CA TRP A 294 -9.18 -29.54 -19.99
C TRP A 294 -9.30 -29.80 -18.49
N LEU A 295 -9.42 -28.72 -17.72
CA LEU A 295 -9.81 -28.73 -16.32
C LEU A 295 -11.27 -28.27 -16.17
N ARG A 296 -12.07 -29.01 -15.40
CA ARG A 296 -13.46 -28.68 -15.04
C ARG A 296 -13.55 -27.52 -14.06
N THR A 297 -13.04 -26.35 -14.44
CA THR A 297 -13.02 -25.17 -13.55
C THR A 297 -14.43 -24.64 -13.24
N THR A 298 -15.43 -24.96 -14.06
CA THR A 298 -16.84 -24.61 -13.80
C THR A 298 -17.38 -25.26 -12.51
N ASP A 299 -16.89 -26.45 -12.13
CA ASP A 299 -17.24 -27.10 -10.86
C ASP A 299 -16.76 -26.29 -9.64
N PHE A 300 -15.85 -25.34 -9.85
CA PHE A 300 -15.25 -24.47 -8.82
C PHE A 300 -15.60 -22.98 -9.00
N GLY A 301 -16.61 -22.67 -9.81
CA GLY A 301 -17.16 -21.31 -9.94
C GLY A 301 -16.55 -20.45 -11.06
N ASP A 302 -15.77 -21.02 -11.96
CA ASP A 302 -15.29 -20.36 -13.18
C ASP A 302 -16.40 -20.24 -14.25
N ASP A 303 -16.26 -19.33 -15.22
CA ASP A 303 -17.27 -19.10 -16.26
C ASP A 303 -17.28 -20.17 -17.36
N LYS A 304 -16.12 -20.81 -17.58
CA LYS A 304 -15.93 -21.92 -18.51
C LYS A 304 -14.73 -22.75 -18.12
N ASP A 305 -14.76 -24.01 -18.51
CA ASP A 305 -13.64 -24.93 -18.33
C ASP A 305 -12.39 -24.42 -19.08
N ARG A 306 -11.21 -24.65 -18.49
CA ARG A 306 -9.94 -24.13 -18.99
C ARG A 306 -9.11 -25.22 -19.64
N VAL A 307 -8.61 -24.92 -20.83
CA VAL A 307 -7.60 -25.77 -21.49
C VAL A 307 -6.32 -25.72 -20.66
N MET A 308 -5.86 -26.88 -20.22
CA MET A 308 -4.56 -27.06 -19.58
C MET A 308 -3.47 -27.30 -20.61
N ARG A 309 -3.69 -28.23 -21.53
CA ARG A 309 -2.75 -28.61 -22.60
C ARG A 309 -3.40 -28.43 -23.96
N LYS A 310 -2.75 -27.67 -24.84
CA LYS A 310 -3.16 -27.44 -26.23
C LYS A 310 -2.92 -28.69 -27.08
N ARG A 311 -3.47 -28.68 -28.31
CA ARG A 311 -3.31 -29.76 -29.30
C ARG A 311 -1.87 -29.99 -29.76
N ASP A 312 -1.05 -28.94 -29.71
CA ASP A 312 0.38 -29.00 -30.04
C ASP A 312 1.23 -29.63 -28.91
N GLY A 313 0.61 -29.96 -27.77
CA GLY A 313 1.25 -30.59 -26.62
C GLY A 313 1.71 -29.60 -25.55
N ASP A 314 1.75 -28.30 -25.85
CA ASP A 314 2.20 -27.28 -24.90
C ASP A 314 1.11 -26.94 -23.88
N TYR A 315 1.53 -26.59 -22.66
CA TYR A 315 0.62 -26.07 -21.65
C TYR A 315 0.20 -24.63 -21.95
N THR A 316 -1.00 -24.25 -21.48
CA THR A 316 -1.45 -22.86 -21.50
C THR A 316 -0.88 -22.11 -20.29
N TYR A 317 -0.85 -20.77 -20.36
CA TYR A 317 -0.43 -19.91 -19.23
C TYR A 317 -1.22 -20.16 -17.92
N PHE A 318 -2.39 -20.76 -18.02
CA PHE A 318 -3.19 -21.13 -16.85
C PHE A 318 -2.47 -22.14 -15.94
N VAL A 319 -1.74 -23.11 -16.50
CA VAL A 319 -1.14 -24.18 -15.70
C VAL A 319 0.07 -23.67 -14.88
N PRO A 320 1.03 -22.91 -15.47
CA PRO A 320 2.09 -22.27 -14.71
C PRO A 320 1.57 -21.39 -13.57
N ASP A 321 0.49 -20.61 -13.79
CA ASP A 321 -0.11 -19.81 -12.72
C ASP A 321 -0.57 -20.70 -11.55
N VAL A 322 -1.28 -21.80 -11.82
CA VAL A 322 -1.73 -22.71 -10.75
C VAL A 322 -0.54 -23.37 -10.04
N ALA A 323 0.48 -23.80 -10.79
CA ALA A 323 1.69 -24.40 -10.24
C ALA A 323 2.49 -23.42 -9.36
N TYR A 324 2.59 -22.16 -9.79
CA TYR A 324 3.25 -21.10 -9.06
C TYR A 324 2.54 -20.76 -7.76
N HIS A 325 1.21 -20.69 -7.78
CA HIS A 325 0.44 -20.46 -6.57
C HIS A 325 0.48 -21.68 -5.64
N LEU A 326 0.48 -22.91 -6.16
CA LEU A 326 0.73 -24.09 -5.34
C LEU A 326 2.11 -24.02 -4.67
N ASP A 327 3.14 -23.54 -5.38
CA ASP A 327 4.46 -23.31 -4.80
C ASP A 327 4.45 -22.26 -3.68
N LYS A 328 3.80 -21.11 -3.86
CA LYS A 328 3.64 -20.10 -2.80
C LYS A 328 3.02 -20.71 -1.54
N TRP A 329 1.97 -21.53 -1.70
CA TRP A 329 1.33 -22.22 -0.57
C TRP A 329 2.27 -23.23 0.12
N GLN A 330 3.05 -23.98 -0.66
CA GLN A 330 4.03 -24.96 -0.17
C GLN A 330 5.22 -24.29 0.54
N ARG A 331 5.61 -23.07 0.12
CA ARG A 331 6.58 -22.21 0.83
C ARG A 331 6.07 -21.69 2.17
N GLY A 332 4.79 -21.90 2.49
CA GLY A 332 4.20 -21.63 3.79
C GLY A 332 3.42 -20.32 3.88
N PHE A 333 3.21 -19.62 2.76
CA PHE A 333 2.46 -18.36 2.75
C PHE A 333 0.96 -18.63 2.88
N LYS A 334 0.42 -18.39 4.07
CA LYS A 334 -1.03 -18.47 4.34
C LYS A 334 -1.78 -17.23 3.88
N GLN A 335 -1.06 -16.14 3.67
CA GLN A 335 -1.55 -14.93 3.02
C GLN A 335 -0.64 -14.59 1.83
N VAL A 336 -1.26 -14.40 0.67
CA VAL A 336 -0.62 -13.94 -0.57
C VAL A 336 -1.47 -12.82 -1.12
N ILE A 337 -0.84 -11.71 -1.48
CA ILE A 337 -1.51 -10.57 -2.10
C ILE A 337 -0.86 -10.32 -3.46
N ASP A 338 -1.59 -10.62 -4.52
CA ASP A 338 -1.15 -10.32 -5.88
C ASP A 338 -1.65 -8.92 -6.28
N GLU A 339 -0.70 -8.00 -6.47
CA GLU A 339 -0.94 -6.66 -6.99
C GLU A 339 -0.73 -6.67 -8.51
N GLN A 340 -1.81 -6.43 -9.26
CA GLN A 340 -1.83 -6.58 -10.71
C GLN A 340 -2.72 -5.53 -11.37
N GLY A 341 -2.57 -5.35 -12.69
CA GLY A 341 -3.49 -4.53 -13.47
C GLY A 341 -4.90 -5.12 -13.51
N ALA A 342 -5.93 -4.27 -13.58
CA ALA A 342 -7.33 -4.70 -13.61
C ALA A 342 -7.71 -5.53 -14.85
N ASP A 343 -6.90 -5.49 -15.91
CA ASP A 343 -6.99 -6.37 -17.06
C ASP A 343 -6.77 -7.86 -16.71
N HIS A 344 -6.15 -8.15 -15.56
CA HIS A 344 -5.97 -9.50 -15.03
C HIS A 344 -7.17 -10.03 -14.20
N HIS A 345 -8.29 -9.30 -14.10
CA HIS A 345 -9.45 -9.74 -13.31
C HIS A 345 -9.94 -11.17 -13.64
N SER A 346 -9.89 -11.56 -14.92
CA SER A 346 -10.30 -12.90 -15.36
C SER A 346 -9.36 -14.01 -14.87
N THR A 347 -8.14 -13.66 -14.46
CA THR A 347 -7.14 -14.57 -13.89
C THR A 347 -7.49 -15.01 -12.47
N VAL A 348 -8.09 -14.12 -11.69
CA VAL A 348 -8.46 -14.38 -10.29
C VAL A 348 -9.31 -15.63 -10.15
N THR A 349 -10.42 -15.71 -10.90
CA THR A 349 -11.36 -16.82 -10.78
C THR A 349 -10.75 -18.13 -11.27
N ARG A 350 -10.09 -18.12 -12.43
CA ARG A 350 -9.49 -19.35 -12.98
C ARG A 350 -8.39 -19.91 -12.09
N VAL A 351 -7.49 -19.09 -11.57
CA VAL A 351 -6.39 -19.55 -10.68
C VAL A 351 -6.97 -20.14 -9.40
N ARG A 352 -7.92 -19.46 -8.76
CA ARG A 352 -8.62 -19.99 -7.58
C ARG A 352 -9.30 -21.32 -7.89
N ALA A 353 -9.99 -21.44 -9.02
CA ALA A 353 -10.62 -22.70 -9.46
C ALA A 353 -9.58 -23.83 -9.63
N GLY A 354 -8.44 -23.55 -10.28
CA GLY A 354 -7.34 -24.50 -10.40
C GLY A 354 -6.77 -24.96 -9.06
N LEU A 355 -6.63 -24.03 -8.11
CA LEU A 355 -6.16 -24.34 -6.76
C LEU A 355 -7.17 -25.17 -5.95
N GLN A 356 -8.48 -24.93 -6.12
CA GLN A 356 -9.50 -25.74 -5.48
C GLN A 356 -9.54 -27.17 -6.05
N ALA A 357 -9.33 -27.33 -7.35
CA ALA A 357 -9.25 -28.63 -8.00
C ALA A 357 -8.07 -29.49 -7.53
N LEU A 358 -7.00 -28.88 -6.97
CA LEU A 358 -5.91 -29.64 -6.35
C LEU A 358 -6.31 -30.29 -5.02
N GLU A 359 -7.39 -29.82 -4.38
CA GLU A 359 -7.83 -30.27 -3.05
C GLU A 359 -6.71 -30.23 -1.99
N ALA A 360 -5.79 -29.26 -2.12
CA ALA A 360 -4.59 -29.14 -1.29
C ALA A 360 -4.83 -28.45 0.07
N GLY A 361 -6.11 -28.31 0.48
CA GLY A 361 -6.49 -27.58 1.70
C GLY A 361 -6.32 -26.06 1.62
N ILE A 362 -6.22 -25.51 0.40
CA ILE A 362 -6.09 -24.08 0.14
C ILE A 362 -7.48 -23.42 0.27
N PRO A 363 -7.65 -22.38 1.11
CA PRO A 363 -8.93 -21.68 1.23
C PRO A 363 -9.42 -21.12 -0.12
N SER A 364 -10.72 -21.20 -0.40
CA SER A 364 -11.30 -20.76 -1.69
C SER A 364 -11.12 -19.27 -2.00
N GLY A 365 -10.86 -18.44 -0.98
CA GLY A 365 -10.55 -17.02 -1.13
C GLY A 365 -9.07 -16.72 -1.38
N TRP A 366 -8.18 -17.72 -1.35
CA TRP A 366 -6.73 -17.55 -1.53
C TRP A 366 -6.33 -17.78 -3.00
N PRO A 367 -5.39 -17.01 -3.58
CA PRO A 367 -4.74 -15.84 -2.98
C PRO A 367 -5.68 -14.62 -3.01
N ASP A 368 -5.27 -13.56 -2.33
CA ASP A 368 -5.92 -12.26 -2.40
C ASP A 368 -5.38 -11.40 -3.53
N TYR A 369 -6.18 -10.42 -3.99
CA TYR A 369 -5.81 -9.55 -5.10
C TYR A 369 -6.02 -8.08 -4.78
N VAL A 370 -5.10 -7.24 -5.25
CA VAL A 370 -5.26 -5.79 -5.36
C VAL A 370 -5.12 -5.41 -6.83
N LEU A 371 -6.25 -5.07 -7.47
CA LEU A 371 -6.28 -4.78 -8.90
C LEU A 371 -6.26 -3.27 -9.15
N HIS A 372 -5.16 -2.76 -9.72
CA HIS A 372 -5.04 -1.35 -10.04
C HIS A 372 -5.59 -1.02 -11.44
N GLN A 373 -6.27 0.11 -11.56
CA GLN A 373 -6.71 0.62 -12.86
C GLN A 373 -5.56 1.28 -13.63
N MET A 374 -5.70 1.36 -14.96
CA MET A 374 -4.74 2.06 -15.82
C MET A 374 -4.57 3.53 -15.43
N VAL A 375 -3.37 4.05 -15.68
CA VAL A 375 -3.00 5.46 -15.44
C VAL A 375 -3.04 6.23 -16.75
N LEU A 376 -3.79 7.31 -16.75
CA LEU A 376 -3.74 8.34 -17.80
C LEU A 376 -2.72 9.39 -17.40
N VAL A 377 -1.76 9.72 -18.26
CA VAL A 377 -0.78 10.78 -17.98
C VAL A 377 -1.13 12.02 -18.80
N THR A 378 -1.22 13.17 -18.13
CA THR A 378 -1.57 14.44 -18.79
C THR A 378 -0.53 15.52 -18.52
N ARG A 379 -0.36 16.42 -19.50
CA ARG A 379 0.35 17.68 -19.37
C ARG A 379 -0.51 18.79 -19.96
N SER A 380 -0.67 19.88 -19.23
CA SER A 380 -1.47 21.03 -19.63
C SER A 380 -2.88 20.62 -20.08
N GLY A 381 -3.46 19.65 -19.37
CA GLY A 381 -4.79 19.10 -19.64
C GLY A 381 -4.91 18.15 -20.84
N VAL A 382 -3.82 17.83 -21.53
CA VAL A 382 -3.81 16.94 -22.70
C VAL A 382 -3.09 15.64 -22.36
N GLU A 383 -3.62 14.51 -22.83
CA GLU A 383 -2.95 13.21 -22.69
C GLU A 383 -1.58 13.24 -23.39
N VAL A 384 -0.56 12.80 -22.66
CA VAL A 384 0.81 12.77 -23.15
C VAL A 384 1.34 11.35 -23.21
N LYS A 385 1.84 11.00 -24.39
CA LYS A 385 2.79 9.90 -24.56
C LYS A 385 4.19 10.48 -24.43
N LEU A 386 4.54 10.89 -23.21
CA LEU A 386 5.90 11.33 -22.89
C LEU A 386 6.91 10.24 -23.21
N SER A 387 7.68 10.45 -24.26
CA SER A 387 8.91 9.71 -24.44
C SER A 387 9.93 10.61 -25.12
N LYS A 388 11.17 10.59 -24.62
CA LYS A 388 12.34 11.14 -25.32
C LYS A 388 12.76 10.25 -26.51
N ARG A 389 12.14 9.07 -26.65
CA ARG A 389 12.44 8.00 -27.61
C ARG A 389 11.24 7.82 -28.53
N ALA A 390 11.43 7.96 -29.84
CA ALA A 390 10.31 8.05 -30.77
C ALA A 390 9.47 6.75 -30.72
N GLY A 391 8.21 6.84 -30.31
CA GLY A 391 7.24 5.73 -30.42
C GLY A 391 7.01 4.85 -29.19
N SER A 392 7.48 5.20 -27.99
CA SER A 392 7.21 4.42 -26.76
C SER A 392 6.22 5.09 -25.78
N TYR A 393 5.65 4.29 -24.88
CA TYR A 393 4.90 4.73 -23.70
C TYR A 393 5.77 5.54 -22.72
N VAL A 394 5.12 6.25 -21.80
CA VAL A 394 5.80 6.95 -20.70
C VAL A 394 6.49 5.95 -19.79
N THR A 395 7.83 6.03 -19.71
CA THR A 395 8.61 5.18 -18.82
C THR A 395 8.50 5.67 -17.37
N LEU A 396 8.66 4.75 -16.42
CA LEU A 396 8.73 5.09 -15.00
C LEU A 396 9.92 6.01 -14.73
N ARG A 397 11.09 5.72 -15.34
CA ARG A 397 12.29 6.55 -15.24
C ARG A 397 12.04 7.98 -15.71
N ASP A 398 11.43 8.18 -16.88
CA ASP A 398 11.15 9.52 -17.40
C ASP A 398 10.27 10.32 -16.44
N LEU A 399 9.27 9.66 -15.83
CA LEU A 399 8.38 10.31 -14.86
C LEU A 399 9.15 10.71 -13.58
N ILE A 400 9.98 9.82 -13.04
CA ILE A 400 10.82 10.09 -11.86
C ILE A 400 11.79 11.25 -12.13
N ASP A 401 12.46 11.24 -13.28
CA ASP A 401 13.43 12.27 -13.65
C ASP A 401 12.76 13.64 -13.84
N GLU A 402 11.49 13.65 -14.28
CA GLU A 402 10.76 14.88 -14.56
C GLU A 402 10.07 15.49 -13.34
N VAL A 403 9.45 14.68 -12.47
CA VAL A 403 8.67 15.19 -11.33
C VAL A 403 9.26 14.81 -9.96
N GLY A 404 10.25 13.94 -9.93
CA GLY A 404 10.86 13.43 -8.70
C GLY A 404 10.17 12.18 -8.15
N ARG A 405 10.94 11.39 -7.38
CA ARG A 405 10.49 10.13 -6.76
C ARG A 405 9.26 10.34 -5.88
N ASP A 406 9.32 11.30 -4.97
CA ASP A 406 8.31 11.51 -3.93
C ASP A 406 6.95 11.89 -4.52
N ALA A 407 6.92 12.82 -5.48
CA ALA A 407 5.70 13.17 -6.18
C ALA A 407 5.15 11.99 -6.98
N THR A 408 6.01 11.29 -7.73
CA THR A 408 5.59 10.12 -8.50
C THR A 408 4.92 9.07 -7.61
N ARG A 409 5.56 8.70 -6.49
CA ARG A 409 5.02 7.72 -5.54
C ARG A 409 3.70 8.17 -4.92
N TYR A 410 3.67 9.39 -4.40
CA TYR A 410 2.50 9.90 -3.70
C TYR A 410 1.28 9.94 -4.61
N PHE A 411 1.39 10.49 -5.82
CA PHE A 411 0.26 10.58 -6.75
C PHE A 411 -0.25 9.20 -7.20
N LEU A 412 0.65 8.23 -7.38
CA LEU A 412 0.27 6.87 -7.80
C LEU A 412 -0.41 6.06 -6.68
N ALA A 413 -0.10 6.35 -5.41
CA ALA A 413 -0.69 5.68 -4.24
C ALA A 413 -1.85 6.44 -3.58
N ALA A 414 -2.02 7.75 -3.83
CA ALA A 414 -3.03 8.58 -3.17
C ALA A 414 -4.48 8.39 -3.66
N ARG A 415 -4.71 7.44 -4.57
CA ARG A 415 -6.04 7.05 -5.06
C ARG A 415 -6.25 5.56 -4.84
N ARG A 416 -7.51 5.15 -4.67
CA ARG A 416 -7.87 3.74 -4.57
C ARG A 416 -7.32 2.97 -5.78
N ALA A 417 -6.80 1.76 -5.57
CA ALA A 417 -6.26 0.92 -6.65
C ALA A 417 -7.31 0.73 -7.76
N ASP A 418 -8.55 0.46 -7.38
CA ASP A 418 -9.70 0.22 -8.27
C ASP A 418 -10.25 1.46 -8.99
N SER A 419 -9.67 2.65 -8.78
CA SER A 419 -10.12 3.89 -9.41
C SER A 419 -9.21 4.33 -10.55
N GLN A 420 -9.81 4.87 -11.62
CA GLN A 420 -9.05 5.52 -12.69
C GLN A 420 -8.21 6.67 -12.12
N LEU A 421 -6.96 6.76 -12.57
CA LEU A 421 -6.02 7.77 -12.12
C LEU A 421 -5.55 8.61 -13.31
N THR A 422 -5.73 9.92 -13.21
CA THR A 422 -5.07 10.89 -14.07
C THR A 422 -3.85 11.46 -13.33
N PHE A 423 -2.67 11.16 -13.85
CA PHE A 423 -1.41 11.73 -13.39
C PHE A 423 -1.14 13.04 -14.14
N ASP A 424 -1.36 14.16 -13.46
CA ASP A 424 -1.05 15.49 -13.99
C ASP A 424 0.39 15.89 -13.65
N ILE A 425 1.23 16.00 -14.67
CA ILE A 425 2.65 16.33 -14.52
C ILE A 425 2.86 17.77 -14.07
N ASP A 426 2.05 18.70 -14.54
CA ASP A 426 2.20 20.11 -14.17
C ASP A 426 1.87 20.27 -12.68
N LEU A 427 0.84 19.57 -12.20
CA LEU A 427 0.49 19.52 -10.78
C LEU A 427 1.55 18.81 -9.94
N ALA A 428 2.06 17.65 -10.39
CA ALA A 428 3.08 16.90 -9.66
C ALA A 428 4.41 17.67 -9.50
N ARG A 429 4.73 18.56 -10.46
CA ARG A 429 5.91 19.44 -10.41
C ARG A 429 5.69 20.73 -9.63
N SER A 430 4.44 21.13 -9.41
CA SER A 430 4.18 22.44 -8.82
C SER A 430 4.61 22.48 -7.35
N GLN A 431 5.20 23.60 -6.94
CA GLN A 431 5.45 23.92 -5.54
C GLN A 431 4.32 24.81 -5.02
N SER A 432 3.08 24.29 -5.10
CA SER A 432 1.87 24.98 -4.65
C SER A 432 1.10 24.13 -3.66
N ASN A 433 0.18 24.77 -2.92
CA ASN A 433 -0.71 24.07 -2.00
C ASN A 433 -1.68 23.10 -2.71
N ASP A 434 -1.84 23.22 -4.03
CA ASP A 434 -2.65 22.29 -4.81
C ASP A 434 -1.94 20.94 -5.01
N ASN A 435 -0.61 20.92 -4.94
CA ASN A 435 0.15 19.68 -4.97
C ASN A 435 0.10 19.01 -3.58
N PRO A 436 -0.58 17.86 -3.45
CA PRO A 436 -0.83 17.25 -2.15
C PRO A 436 0.44 16.72 -1.48
N VAL A 437 1.46 16.27 -2.24
CA VAL A 437 2.73 15.83 -1.62
C VAL A 437 3.52 17.04 -1.12
N TYR A 438 3.57 18.12 -1.91
CA TYR A 438 4.25 19.35 -1.52
C TYR A 438 3.60 19.94 -0.27
N TYR A 439 2.26 19.96 -0.23
CA TYR A 439 1.49 20.44 0.92
C TYR A 439 1.84 19.70 2.22
N VAL A 440 1.91 18.37 2.18
CA VAL A 440 2.26 17.53 3.33
C VAL A 440 3.73 17.69 3.73
N GLN A 441 4.65 17.65 2.75
CA GLN A 441 6.08 17.81 3.00
C GLN A 441 6.41 19.21 3.54
N TYR A 442 5.73 20.25 3.05
CA TYR A 442 5.89 21.62 3.52
C TYR A 442 5.42 21.79 4.96
N ALA A 443 4.33 21.14 5.37
CA ALA A 443 3.91 21.10 6.77
C ALA A 443 5.01 20.51 7.67
N HIS A 444 5.64 19.40 7.25
CA HIS A 444 6.76 18.79 7.96
C HIS A 444 7.99 19.72 8.02
N ALA A 445 8.44 20.27 6.89
CA ALA A 445 9.59 21.18 6.82
C ALA A 445 9.36 22.45 7.66
N ARG A 446 8.14 22.98 7.67
CA ARG A 446 7.76 24.14 8.50
C ARG A 446 7.88 23.85 9.99
N LEU A 447 7.47 22.67 10.43
CA LEU A 447 7.64 22.24 11.83
C LEU A 447 9.12 22.13 12.21
N CYS A 448 9.96 21.63 11.30
CA CYS A 448 11.41 21.62 11.50
C CYS A 448 11.98 23.04 11.60
N SER A 449 11.52 23.96 10.74
CA SER A 449 11.92 25.37 10.78
C SER A 449 11.55 26.08 12.08
N VAL A 450 10.37 25.80 12.63
CA VAL A 450 9.95 26.34 13.94
C VAL A 450 10.92 25.92 15.05
N MET A 451 11.44 24.70 15.00
CA MET A 451 12.41 24.22 15.98
C MET A 451 13.77 24.85 15.84
N ARG A 452 14.29 24.93 14.61
CA ARG A 452 15.54 25.65 14.34
C ARG A 452 15.44 27.11 14.79
N LYS A 453 14.28 27.75 14.61
CA LYS A 453 14.04 29.10 15.09
C LYS A 453 14.06 29.19 16.61
N ALA A 454 13.41 28.27 17.33
CA ALA A 454 13.42 28.26 18.79
C ALA A 454 14.84 28.12 19.36
N GLU A 455 15.67 27.27 18.74
CA GLU A 455 17.09 27.14 19.07
C GLU A 455 17.87 28.44 18.81
N ALA A 456 17.68 29.04 17.63
CA ALA A 456 18.37 30.28 17.24
C ALA A 456 17.98 31.48 18.13
N ASP A 457 16.73 31.54 18.58
CA ASP A 457 16.21 32.58 19.49
C ASP A 457 16.64 32.34 20.96
N GLY A 458 17.47 31.33 21.24
CA GLY A 458 17.98 31.03 22.58
C GLY A 458 16.94 30.41 23.52
N VAL A 459 15.85 29.87 22.97
CA VAL A 459 14.74 29.25 23.70
C VAL A 459 14.52 27.81 23.22
N PRO A 460 15.54 26.93 23.34
CA PRO A 460 15.45 25.56 22.85
C PRO A 460 14.29 24.80 23.53
N PHE A 461 13.82 23.77 22.84
CA PHE A 461 12.77 22.90 23.35
C PHE A 461 13.22 22.21 24.66
N ASP A 462 12.40 22.35 25.70
CA ASP A 462 12.56 21.69 26.99
C ASP A 462 11.47 20.62 27.14
N HIS A 463 11.88 19.36 27.01
CA HIS A 463 11.00 18.21 27.10
C HIS A 463 10.31 18.09 28.46
N GLY A 464 11.05 18.28 29.56
CA GLY A 464 10.50 18.15 30.91
C GLY A 464 9.46 19.21 31.19
N LEU A 465 9.75 20.46 30.81
CA LEU A 465 8.81 21.56 30.94
C LEU A 465 7.56 21.36 30.06
N ALA A 466 7.73 20.87 28.83
CA ALA A 466 6.61 20.59 27.94
C ALA A 466 5.66 19.53 28.52
N MET A 467 6.21 18.37 28.95
CA MET A 467 5.42 17.26 29.46
C MET A 467 4.63 17.63 30.72
N ALA A 468 5.20 18.47 31.59
CA ALA A 468 4.52 18.97 32.78
C ALA A 468 3.39 19.97 32.49
N ASN A 469 3.29 20.50 31.26
CA ASN A 469 2.39 21.62 30.93
C ASN A 469 1.51 21.38 29.70
N LEU A 470 1.34 20.13 29.25
CA LEU A 470 0.48 19.79 28.11
C LEU A 470 -1.00 20.17 28.32
N ALA A 471 -1.44 20.26 29.58
CA ALA A 471 -2.76 20.76 29.99
C ALA A 471 -3.08 22.17 29.44
N LEU A 472 -2.06 22.98 29.14
CA LEU A 472 -2.22 24.34 28.62
C LEU A 472 -2.68 24.39 27.15
N LEU A 473 -2.70 23.25 26.45
CA LEU A 473 -3.15 23.11 25.06
C LEU A 473 -4.69 23.09 24.97
N ASP A 474 -5.33 24.19 25.38
CA ASP A 474 -6.78 24.24 25.59
C ASP A 474 -7.58 24.84 24.42
N SER A 475 -6.91 25.43 23.42
CA SER A 475 -7.63 26.05 22.30
C SER A 475 -8.26 25.01 21.36
N ASP A 476 -9.34 25.42 20.69
CA ASP A 476 -10.06 24.54 19.76
C ASP A 476 -9.22 24.02 18.58
N PRO A 477 -8.28 24.80 18.00
CA PRO A 477 -7.35 24.28 16.98
C PRO A 477 -6.33 23.29 17.54
N GLU A 478 -5.80 23.53 18.74
CA GLU A 478 -4.85 22.61 19.40
C GLU A 478 -5.52 21.25 19.68
N LYS A 479 -6.74 21.28 20.23
CA LYS A 479 -7.53 20.06 20.47
C LYS A 479 -7.86 19.31 19.19
N ALA A 480 -8.21 20.01 18.11
CA ALA A 480 -8.47 19.38 16.82
C ALA A 480 -7.24 18.64 16.30
N LEU A 481 -6.07 19.29 16.36
CA LEU A 481 -4.80 18.67 15.95
C LEU A 481 -4.47 17.44 16.82
N MET A 482 -4.58 17.54 18.14
CA MET A 482 -4.36 16.40 19.05
C MET A 482 -5.32 15.23 18.77
N ASN A 483 -6.60 15.52 18.53
CA ASN A 483 -7.59 14.51 18.18
C ASN A 483 -7.26 13.84 16.85
N ARG A 484 -6.75 14.57 15.85
CA ARG A 484 -6.29 13.97 14.59
C ARG A 484 -5.09 13.06 14.82
N LEU A 485 -4.08 13.53 15.55
CA LEU A 485 -2.88 12.75 15.87
C LEU A 485 -3.23 11.43 16.57
N ALA A 486 -4.22 11.44 17.47
CA ALA A 486 -4.67 10.26 18.18
C ALA A 486 -5.30 9.18 17.27
N ARG A 487 -5.73 9.53 16.05
CA ARG A 487 -6.34 8.60 15.09
C ARG A 487 -5.34 7.87 14.21
N TYR A 488 -4.08 8.31 14.18
CA TYR A 488 -3.09 7.74 13.27
C TYR A 488 -2.93 6.21 13.39
N PRO A 489 -2.84 5.61 14.60
CA PRO A 489 -2.71 4.15 14.70
C PRO A 489 -3.89 3.39 14.07
N GLU A 490 -5.12 3.85 14.29
CA GLU A 490 -6.32 3.25 13.70
C GLU A 490 -6.33 3.40 12.17
N VAL A 491 -5.84 4.51 11.63
CA VAL A 491 -5.71 4.71 10.18
C VAL A 491 -4.73 3.71 9.58
N VAL A 492 -3.58 3.49 10.23
CA VAL A 492 -2.57 2.52 9.75
C VAL A 492 -3.12 1.10 9.78
N GLU A 493 -3.74 0.69 10.90
CA GLU A 493 -4.37 -0.63 11.02
C GLU A 493 -5.47 -0.83 9.99
N HIS A 494 -6.34 0.16 9.80
CA HIS A 494 -7.42 0.05 8.84
C HIS A 494 -6.89 -0.03 7.40
N ALA A 495 -5.95 0.84 7.03
CA ALA A 495 -5.34 0.84 5.70
C ALA A 495 -4.66 -0.50 5.38
N ALA A 496 -3.97 -1.12 6.34
CA ALA A 496 -3.37 -2.44 6.19
C ALA A 496 -4.44 -3.53 6.01
N ALA A 497 -5.46 -3.57 6.89
CA ALA A 497 -6.50 -4.59 6.85
C ALA A 497 -7.35 -4.52 5.57
N SER A 498 -7.64 -3.31 5.07
CA SER A 498 -8.39 -3.14 3.82
C SER A 498 -7.52 -3.12 2.57
N ARG A 499 -6.17 -3.14 2.70
CA ARG A 499 -5.21 -3.03 1.59
C ARG A 499 -5.38 -1.75 0.78
N GLU A 500 -5.51 -0.64 1.49
CA GLU A 500 -5.90 0.66 0.94
C GLU A 500 -4.92 1.76 1.38
N PRO A 501 -3.70 1.83 0.78
CA PRO A 501 -2.67 2.79 1.18
C PRO A 501 -3.08 4.26 0.98
N GLN A 502 -4.03 4.54 0.08
CA GLN A 502 -4.56 5.89 -0.13
C GLN A 502 -5.17 6.51 1.14
N GLN A 503 -5.63 5.68 2.09
CA GLN A 503 -6.18 6.18 3.35
C GLN A 503 -5.12 6.93 4.17
N VAL A 504 -3.86 6.48 4.14
CA VAL A 504 -2.74 7.17 4.78
C VAL A 504 -2.46 8.50 4.08
N ALA A 505 -2.46 8.53 2.75
CA ALA A 505 -2.27 9.76 1.98
C ALA A 505 -3.37 10.81 2.28
N GLN A 506 -4.63 10.40 2.35
CA GLN A 506 -5.72 11.30 2.74
C GLN A 506 -5.56 11.79 4.18
N TYR A 507 -5.22 10.90 5.12
CA TYR A 507 -4.98 11.27 6.51
C TYR A 507 -3.86 12.31 6.65
N LEU A 508 -2.78 12.17 5.89
CA LEU A 508 -1.66 13.11 5.92
C LEU A 508 -2.04 14.50 5.39
N GLN A 509 -2.85 14.59 4.35
CA GLN A 509 -3.38 15.88 3.87
C GLN A 509 -4.24 16.55 4.93
N ASP A 510 -5.15 15.80 5.55
CA ASP A 510 -5.99 16.32 6.61
C ASP A 510 -5.15 16.77 7.82
N LEU A 511 -4.11 16.01 8.18
CA LEU A 511 -3.20 16.36 9.28
C LEU A 511 -2.40 17.63 8.97
N ALA A 512 -1.90 17.77 7.75
CA ALA A 512 -1.24 18.99 7.29
C ALA A 512 -2.20 20.19 7.33
N ALA A 513 -3.46 20.01 6.93
CA ALA A 513 -4.49 21.04 7.00
C ALA A 513 -4.80 21.46 8.45
N ASP A 514 -5.04 20.50 9.35
CA ASP A 514 -5.28 20.76 10.77
C ASP A 514 -4.07 21.47 11.42
N PHE A 515 -2.85 21.08 11.06
CA PHE A 515 -1.63 21.77 11.48
C PHE A 515 -1.60 23.21 10.98
N HIS A 516 -1.84 23.47 9.69
CA HIS A 516 -1.82 24.82 9.14
C HIS A 516 -2.88 25.72 9.78
N SER A 517 -4.09 25.20 9.99
CA SER A 517 -5.15 25.90 10.72
C SER A 517 -4.72 26.23 12.16
N CYS A 518 -4.12 25.27 12.87
CA CYS A 518 -3.61 25.48 14.23
C CYS A 518 -2.49 26.53 14.26
N TYR A 519 -1.49 26.41 13.38
CA TYR A 519 -0.34 27.30 13.30
C TYR A 519 -0.74 28.75 13.00
N ASN A 520 -1.74 28.96 12.16
CA ASN A 520 -2.24 30.30 11.83
C ASN A 520 -3.06 30.91 12.97
N ALA A 521 -3.82 30.11 13.71
CA ALA A 521 -4.68 30.58 14.79
C ALA A 521 -3.92 30.78 16.12
N VAL A 522 -2.85 30.01 16.34
CA VAL A 522 -2.17 29.90 17.62
C VAL A 522 -0.69 30.23 17.49
N LYS A 523 -0.25 31.30 18.16
CA LYS A 523 1.17 31.69 18.18
C LYS A 523 1.97 30.69 19.02
N VAL A 524 2.92 29.99 18.40
CA VAL A 524 3.81 29.03 19.10
C VAL A 524 4.88 29.77 19.92
N MET A 525 5.57 30.74 19.30
CA MET A 525 6.64 31.51 19.95
C MET A 525 6.05 32.62 20.84
N VAL A 526 5.74 32.27 22.09
CA VAL A 526 5.26 33.16 23.15
C VAL A 526 6.28 33.31 24.27
N ASP A 527 6.13 34.36 25.08
CA ASP A 527 7.07 34.69 26.15
C ASP A 527 6.95 33.69 27.32
N GLU A 528 5.73 33.24 27.66
CA GLU A 528 5.49 32.19 28.67
C GLU A 528 6.17 30.85 28.31
N PRO A 529 7.22 30.43 29.04
CA PRO A 529 8.01 29.24 28.67
C PRO A 529 7.21 27.94 28.71
N ALA A 530 6.30 27.79 29.68
CA ALA A 530 5.47 26.60 29.83
C ALA A 530 4.54 26.39 28.63
N LEU A 531 3.81 27.44 28.22
CA LEU A 531 2.91 27.39 27.08
C LEU A 531 3.66 27.25 25.76
N ARG A 532 4.78 27.97 25.58
CA ARG A 532 5.66 27.80 24.42
C ARG A 532 6.10 26.35 24.26
N ASN A 533 6.62 25.74 25.32
CA ASN A 533 7.12 24.36 25.26
C ASN A 533 6.00 23.33 25.03
N ALA A 534 4.81 23.53 25.61
CA ALA A 534 3.65 22.68 25.31
C ALA A 534 3.27 22.74 23.82
N ARG A 535 3.27 23.94 23.21
CA ARG A 535 2.99 24.13 21.77
C ARG A 535 4.09 23.58 20.87
N LEU A 536 5.35 23.73 21.27
CA LEU A 536 6.48 23.12 20.59
C LEU A 536 6.38 21.58 20.61
N ALA A 537 5.97 20.98 21.74
CA ALA A 537 5.72 19.54 21.83
C ALA A 537 4.57 19.08 20.90
N LEU A 538 3.47 19.82 20.82
CA LEU A 538 2.40 19.53 19.86
C LEU A 538 2.91 19.58 18.41
N GLY A 539 3.76 20.56 18.09
CA GLY A 539 4.43 20.64 16.80
C GLY A 539 5.35 19.44 16.52
N LEU A 540 6.15 18.99 17.48
CA LEU A 540 6.97 17.78 17.33
C LEU A 540 6.13 16.54 17.10
N ALA A 541 5.03 16.38 17.84
CA ALA A 541 4.15 15.25 17.68
C ALA A 541 3.54 15.23 16.26
N ALA A 542 3.11 16.39 15.74
CA ALA A 542 2.65 16.49 14.35
C ALA A 542 3.74 16.17 13.33
N ARG A 543 4.97 16.66 13.55
CA ARG A 543 6.13 16.38 12.69
C ARG A 543 6.41 14.88 12.64
N GLN A 544 6.42 14.23 13.81
CA GLN A 544 6.69 12.80 13.92
C GLN A 544 5.63 11.97 13.17
N VAL A 545 4.34 12.29 13.34
CA VAL A 545 3.27 11.56 12.65
C VAL A 545 3.30 11.79 11.13
N LEU A 546 3.59 13.01 10.67
CA LEU A 546 3.79 13.29 9.25
C LEU A 546 4.94 12.45 8.68
N ARG A 547 6.07 12.38 9.38
CA ARG A 547 7.23 11.55 8.99
C ARG A 547 6.86 10.07 8.93
N ASN A 548 6.22 9.52 9.95
CA ASN A 548 5.82 8.12 9.99
C ASN A 548 4.87 7.78 8.82
N GLY A 549 3.86 8.62 8.55
CA GLY A 549 2.93 8.36 7.46
C GLY A 549 3.53 8.53 6.06
N LEU A 550 4.48 9.46 5.89
CA LEU A 550 5.21 9.60 4.63
C LEU A 550 6.09 8.38 4.36
N ASP A 551 6.73 7.83 5.41
CA ASP A 551 7.51 6.59 5.32
C ASP A 551 6.66 5.39 4.90
N LEU A 552 5.42 5.27 5.39
CA LEU A 552 4.47 4.23 4.95
C LEU A 552 4.12 4.33 3.45
N LEU A 553 4.25 5.51 2.86
CA LEU A 553 4.06 5.72 1.41
C LEU A 553 5.39 5.63 0.62
N GLY A 554 6.52 5.41 1.29
CA GLY A 554 7.86 5.47 0.72
C GLY A 554 8.26 6.86 0.21
N VAL A 555 7.66 7.90 0.77
CA VAL A 555 7.89 9.32 0.43
C VAL A 555 8.77 9.95 1.51
N ASN A 556 9.74 10.79 1.14
CA ASN A 556 10.58 11.44 2.15
C ASN A 556 9.85 12.55 2.91
N ALA A 557 10.33 12.83 4.12
CA ALA A 557 9.89 13.95 4.96
C ALA A 557 11.03 15.00 5.05
N PRO A 558 11.14 15.94 4.10
CA PRO A 558 12.23 16.91 4.07
C PRO A 558 12.18 17.85 5.28
N GLU A 559 13.35 18.18 5.84
CA GLU A 559 13.46 19.12 6.97
C GLU A 559 13.54 20.58 6.51
N GLU A 560 13.75 20.80 5.20
CA GLU A 560 13.86 22.09 4.51
C GLU A 560 13.27 21.97 3.11
N MET A 561 12.49 22.98 2.68
CA MET A 561 11.85 23.06 1.36
C MET A 561 11.77 24.50 0.86
#